data_AF-A0A2A7BBI8-F1
#
_entry.id   AF-A0A2A7BBI8-F1
#
_cell.length_a   1.000
_cell.length_b   1.000
_cell.length_c   1.000
_cell.angle_alpha   90.00
_cell.angle_beta   90.00
_cell.angle_gamma   90.00
#
_symmetry.space_group_name_H-M   'P 1'
#
loop_
_entity.id
_entity.type
_entity.pdbx_description
1 polymer ?
#
loop_
_entity_poly.entity_id
_entity_poly.type
_entity_poly.pdbx_seq_one_letter_code
_entity_poly.pdbx_strand_id
1 'polypeptide(L)'
;MKQEIIRKLSAAVAMSLVVGVSLAACGGSSSSTAAGVTKTGSAEGFGGAVTATLTVDANGTVTDCKLEGAQETESIGGAALEELSKQVVAANGPAIDGVAGATVTTKAVRKAVAAALGVELAEEAPADSAAAAPAEPAAIVPVEGGIQIGQAYAAAHGTKCFTEAVAVVKDDVILAAYLDDFQFTSADAGVTAVPNSDSDFAAGYAEGKVLMSKRANADYYSKMMAEKGGSTVALDANFDAIQNFAVGKTISELEDVAAKGAEAVDAVSGATLVDTAGYLSAIVDAAKNAQTTQAVEFNGSSEDLKLNVVYGAAHGTKCFTSGAVATAGDTIVLSYIDEFQFAGSDAGVVGVPNSDSDFGAGYAEGKVLMSKRVNADYYSKMMAEKAGSTVSLDANYDAIQNHVNGMSIADAEALSKDEKAVDAVSGATLVDTAGYVGVLVDAAK
;
A
#
# COMPACT_ATOMS: atom_id res chain seq x y z
N MET A 1 13.38 14.51 -48.24
CA MET A 1 12.38 14.92 -49.25
C MET A 1 11.60 13.67 -49.64
N LYS A 2 10.27 13.65 -49.40
CA LYS A 2 9.24 12.65 -49.82
C LYS A 2 9.27 11.29 -49.09
N GLN A 3 8.35 11.00 -48.17
CA GLN A 3 6.90 10.66 -48.26
C GLN A 3 6.61 9.15 -48.41
N GLU A 4 5.90 8.63 -47.40
CA GLU A 4 4.88 7.57 -47.36
C GLU A 4 5.21 6.12 -47.75
N ILE A 5 4.88 5.15 -46.87
CA ILE A 5 3.61 4.40 -46.93
C ILE A 5 3.40 3.59 -45.63
N ILE A 6 2.18 3.74 -45.10
CA ILE A 6 1.52 3.07 -43.98
C ILE A 6 1.23 1.59 -44.30
N ARG A 7 1.42 0.66 -43.34
CA ARG A 7 0.43 -0.38 -42.95
C ARG A 7 0.95 -1.39 -41.90
N LYS A 8 -0.03 -1.88 -41.11
CA LYS A 8 -0.09 -3.08 -40.24
C LYS A 8 0.19 -2.80 -38.76
N LEU A 9 -0.61 -3.24 -37.79
CA LEU A 9 -1.89 -3.96 -37.76
C LEU A 9 -2.47 -3.71 -36.35
N SER A 10 -3.67 -3.15 -36.23
CA SER A 10 -4.37 -3.04 -34.94
C SER A 10 -5.08 -4.37 -34.67
N ALA A 11 -4.75 -5.04 -33.57
CA ALA A 11 -5.51 -6.17 -33.06
C ALA A 11 -6.65 -5.64 -32.19
N ALA A 12 -7.89 -5.84 -32.66
CA ALA A 12 -9.10 -5.51 -31.94
C ALA A 12 -9.33 -6.54 -30.82
N VAL A 13 -9.40 -6.06 -29.57
CA VAL A 13 -9.94 -6.84 -28.45
C VAL A 13 -11.46 -6.67 -28.49
N ALA A 14 -12.17 -7.78 -28.72
CA ALA A 14 -13.62 -7.83 -28.75
C ALA A 14 -14.17 -7.73 -27.32
N MET A 15 -14.77 -6.58 -26.98
CA MET A 15 -15.57 -6.42 -25.78
C MET A 15 -16.94 -7.08 -26.03
N SER A 16 -17.21 -8.17 -25.33
CA SER A 16 -18.44 -8.95 -25.46
C SER A 16 -19.62 -8.15 -24.89
N LEU A 17 -20.40 -7.53 -25.79
CA LEU A 17 -21.60 -6.75 -25.47
C LEU A 17 -22.81 -7.71 -25.39
N VAL A 18 -23.24 -8.07 -24.18
CA VAL A 18 -24.50 -8.81 -23.97
C VAL A 18 -25.63 -7.80 -23.81
N VAL A 19 -26.30 -7.45 -24.91
CA VAL A 19 -27.56 -6.69 -24.89
C VAL A 19 -28.73 -7.68 -24.95
N GLY A 20 -29.37 -7.91 -23.81
CA GLY A 20 -30.59 -8.71 -23.72
C GLY A 20 -31.83 -7.86 -24.01
N VAL A 21 -32.31 -7.84 -25.26
CA VAL A 21 -33.61 -7.22 -25.61
C VAL A 21 -34.69 -8.30 -25.56
N SER A 22 -35.67 -8.17 -24.65
CA SER A 22 -36.85 -9.03 -24.63
C SER A 22 -38.08 -8.25 -25.08
N LEU A 23 -38.61 -8.57 -26.27
CA LEU A 23 -39.91 -8.08 -26.75
C LEU A 23 -41.01 -9.08 -26.36
N ALA A 24 -41.93 -8.66 -25.48
CA ALA A 24 -43.20 -9.33 -25.27
C ALA A 24 -44.31 -8.51 -25.96
N ALA A 25 -44.97 -9.12 -26.95
CA ALA A 25 -46.07 -8.52 -27.69
C ALA A 25 -47.39 -9.16 -27.28
N CYS A 26 -48.34 -8.36 -26.78
CA CYS A 26 -49.77 -8.70 -26.69
C CYS A 26 -50.59 -7.43 -27.00
N GLY A 27 -51.54 -7.53 -27.93
CA GLY A 27 -52.34 -6.41 -28.43
C GLY A 27 -53.59 -6.06 -27.60
N GLY A 28 -54.07 -4.83 -27.77
CA GLY A 28 -55.36 -4.34 -27.27
C GLY A 28 -55.43 -2.81 -27.25
N SER A 29 -56.24 -2.23 -28.14
CA SER A 29 -56.42 -0.78 -28.32
C SER A 29 -56.98 -0.08 -27.08
N SER A 30 -56.18 0.82 -26.50
CA SER A 30 -56.58 1.97 -25.66
C SER A 30 -55.37 2.88 -25.53
N SER A 31 -55.57 4.20 -25.63
CA SER A 31 -54.53 5.26 -25.57
C SER A 31 -53.39 4.95 -24.58
N SER A 32 -52.28 4.40 -25.07
CA SER A 32 -51.12 4.05 -24.24
C SER A 32 -50.02 5.08 -24.43
N THR A 33 -49.66 5.74 -23.34
CA THR A 33 -48.32 6.30 -23.14
C THR A 33 -47.33 5.20 -23.48
N ALA A 34 -46.47 5.41 -24.47
CA ALA A 34 -45.51 4.41 -24.90
C ALA A 34 -44.67 3.96 -23.69
N ALA A 35 -44.67 2.67 -23.38
CA ALA A 35 -43.92 2.12 -22.25
C ALA A 35 -42.43 2.37 -22.51
N GLY A 36 -41.77 3.06 -21.57
CA GLY A 36 -40.33 3.29 -21.64
C GLY A 36 -39.53 1.98 -21.64
N VAL A 37 -38.35 2.02 -22.22
CA VAL A 37 -37.39 0.91 -22.27
C VAL A 37 -36.38 1.06 -21.14
N THR A 38 -36.12 -0.03 -20.43
CA THR A 38 -35.07 -0.06 -19.40
C THR A 38 -33.71 -0.33 -20.03
N LYS A 39 -32.69 0.44 -19.64
CA LYS A 39 -31.31 0.26 -20.05
C LYS A 39 -30.39 0.20 -18.82
N THR A 40 -29.38 -0.66 -18.85
CA THR A 40 -28.46 -0.85 -17.73
C THR A 40 -27.01 -0.74 -18.18
N GLY A 41 -26.18 -0.11 -17.37
CA GLY A 41 -24.75 -0.04 -17.54
C GLY A 41 -24.05 -0.02 -16.18
N SER A 42 -22.77 -0.38 -16.17
CA SER A 42 -21.99 -0.47 -14.94
C SER A 42 -20.57 0.02 -15.18
N ALA A 43 -19.94 0.56 -14.14
CA ALA A 43 -18.55 0.99 -14.15
C ALA A 43 -17.95 0.89 -12.73
N GLU A 44 -16.63 0.72 -12.65
CA GLU A 44 -15.93 0.68 -11.36
C GLU A 44 -15.96 2.03 -10.64
N GLY A 45 -16.45 2.01 -9.40
CA GLY A 45 -16.48 3.10 -8.42
C GLY A 45 -15.29 3.07 -7.47
N PHE A 46 -15.44 3.72 -6.30
CA PHE A 46 -14.37 3.81 -5.31
C PHE A 46 -14.14 2.49 -4.57
N GLY A 47 -15.20 1.86 -4.10
CA GLY A 47 -15.15 0.59 -3.38
C GLY A 47 -15.58 -0.63 -4.19
N GLY A 48 -16.17 -0.41 -5.38
CA GLY A 48 -16.49 -1.47 -6.35
C GLY A 48 -17.45 -0.98 -7.43
N ALA A 49 -18.08 -1.90 -8.16
CA ALA A 49 -18.95 -1.57 -9.29
C ALA A 49 -20.17 -0.71 -8.89
N VAL A 50 -20.39 0.37 -9.64
CA VAL A 50 -21.60 1.21 -9.61
C VAL A 50 -22.44 0.90 -10.85
N THR A 51 -23.70 0.54 -10.64
CA THR A 51 -24.65 0.16 -11.69
C THR A 51 -25.74 1.21 -11.84
N ALA A 52 -25.98 1.64 -13.08
CA ALA A 52 -27.05 2.55 -13.45
C ALA A 52 -28.15 1.80 -14.22
N THR A 53 -29.38 1.89 -13.75
CA THR A 53 -30.58 1.38 -14.44
C THR A 53 -31.48 2.56 -14.80
N LEU A 54 -31.61 2.82 -16.10
CA LEU A 54 -32.34 3.96 -16.65
C LEU A 54 -33.67 3.51 -17.25
N THR A 55 -34.74 4.27 -17.04
CA THR A 55 -35.97 4.15 -17.83
C THR A 55 -35.97 5.25 -18.89
N VAL A 56 -36.07 4.86 -20.16
CA VAL A 56 -36.02 5.78 -21.31
C VAL A 56 -37.32 5.73 -22.08
N ASP A 57 -38.01 6.85 -22.24
CA ASP A 57 -39.26 6.91 -22.99
C ASP A 57 -39.06 6.74 -24.51
N ALA A 58 -40.17 6.67 -25.26
CA ALA A 58 -40.14 6.51 -26.70
C ALA A 58 -39.48 7.67 -27.47
N ASN A 59 -39.28 8.82 -26.83
CA ASN A 59 -38.59 9.98 -27.40
C ASN A 59 -37.09 9.99 -27.09
N GLY A 60 -36.59 9.00 -26.32
CA GLY A 60 -35.21 8.95 -25.88
C GLY A 60 -34.94 9.75 -24.60
N THR A 61 -35.98 10.13 -23.85
CA THR A 61 -35.84 10.87 -22.59
C THR A 61 -35.68 9.92 -21.42
N VAL A 62 -34.66 10.11 -20.60
CA VAL A 62 -34.47 9.44 -19.31
C VAL A 62 -35.53 9.96 -18.34
N THR A 63 -36.48 9.12 -17.97
CA THR A 63 -37.58 9.46 -17.05
C THR A 63 -37.33 8.97 -15.63
N ASP A 64 -36.41 8.03 -15.46
CA ASP A 64 -35.99 7.49 -14.15
C ASP A 64 -34.55 6.98 -14.21
N CYS A 65 -33.83 7.08 -13.08
CA CYS A 65 -32.46 6.61 -12.92
C CYS A 65 -32.28 5.99 -11.54
N LYS A 66 -32.08 4.67 -11.48
CA LYS A 66 -31.70 3.97 -10.26
C LYS A 66 -30.21 3.66 -10.28
N LEU A 67 -29.50 4.16 -9.27
CA LEU A 67 -28.07 3.91 -9.06
C LEU A 67 -27.86 2.95 -7.88
N GLU A 68 -26.99 1.96 -8.06
CA GLU A 68 -26.62 0.97 -7.05
C GLU A 68 -25.10 0.88 -6.94
N GLY A 69 -24.55 1.06 -5.75
CA GLY A 69 -23.11 0.98 -5.48
C GLY A 69 -22.88 0.41 -4.09
N ALA A 70 -23.22 -0.87 -3.89
CA ALA A 70 -23.23 -1.51 -2.56
C ALA A 70 -21.86 -1.55 -1.87
N GLN A 71 -20.78 -1.37 -2.64
CA GLN A 71 -19.41 -1.35 -2.12
C GLN A 71 -18.86 0.07 -1.98
N GLU A 72 -19.60 1.12 -2.35
CA GLU A 72 -19.18 2.50 -2.11
C GLU A 72 -19.19 2.80 -0.61
N THR A 73 -18.32 3.71 -0.16
CA THR A 73 -18.33 4.20 1.22
C THR A 73 -19.68 4.86 1.53
N GLU A 74 -20.44 4.30 2.48
CA GLU A 74 -21.83 4.69 2.77
C GLU A 74 -21.98 6.20 3.01
N SER A 75 -21.08 6.81 3.78
CA SER A 75 -21.10 8.22 4.14
C SER A 75 -20.62 9.18 3.06
N ILE A 76 -20.04 8.68 1.96
CA ILE A 76 -19.44 9.51 0.90
C ILE A 76 -20.06 9.13 -0.45
N GLY A 77 -19.63 8.02 -1.04
CA GLY A 77 -20.09 7.56 -2.34
C GLY A 77 -21.54 7.09 -2.29
N GLY A 78 -21.92 6.32 -1.27
CA GLY A 78 -23.29 5.85 -1.07
C GLY A 78 -24.28 7.02 -0.91
N ALA A 79 -23.96 7.98 -0.06
CA ALA A 79 -24.75 9.20 0.16
C ALA A 79 -24.90 10.06 -1.11
N ALA A 80 -23.90 10.07 -2.00
CA ALA A 80 -23.94 10.84 -3.24
C ALA A 80 -24.87 10.25 -4.32
N LEU A 81 -25.19 8.95 -4.27
CA LEU A 81 -25.96 8.28 -5.33
C LEU A 81 -27.37 8.87 -5.52
N GLU A 82 -28.03 9.32 -4.45
CA GLU A 82 -29.36 9.91 -4.55
C GLU A 82 -29.34 11.24 -5.32
N GLU A 83 -28.34 12.08 -5.04
CA GLU A 83 -28.18 13.36 -5.74
C GLU A 83 -27.79 13.13 -7.21
N LEU A 84 -26.83 12.24 -7.46
CA LEU A 84 -26.36 11.91 -8.80
C LEU A 84 -27.48 11.31 -9.67
N SER A 85 -28.35 10.46 -9.09
CA SER A 85 -29.53 9.92 -9.78
C SER A 85 -30.44 11.04 -10.31
N LYS A 86 -30.73 12.05 -9.47
CA LYS A 86 -31.55 13.21 -9.85
C LYS A 86 -30.89 14.03 -10.95
N GLN A 87 -29.58 14.24 -10.86
CA GLN A 87 -28.83 14.96 -11.89
C GLN A 87 -28.86 14.23 -13.24
N VAL A 88 -28.79 12.90 -13.27
CA VAL A 88 -28.86 12.11 -14.52
C VAL A 88 -30.19 12.30 -15.23
N VAL A 89 -31.30 12.26 -14.48
CA VAL A 89 -32.64 12.52 -15.04
C VAL A 89 -32.74 13.95 -15.54
N ALA A 90 -32.27 14.94 -14.76
CA ALA A 90 -32.32 16.35 -15.14
C ALA A 90 -31.45 16.68 -16.37
N ALA A 91 -30.26 16.09 -16.47
CA ALA A 91 -29.34 16.25 -17.58
C ALA A 91 -29.75 15.42 -18.81
N ASN A 92 -30.70 14.49 -18.66
CA ASN A 92 -31.10 13.53 -19.68
C ASN A 92 -29.89 12.73 -20.25
N GLY A 93 -28.94 12.35 -19.38
CA GLY A 93 -27.71 11.71 -19.83
C GLY A 93 -26.57 11.77 -18.81
N PRO A 94 -25.34 11.40 -19.23
CA PRO A 94 -24.21 11.27 -18.32
C PRO A 94 -23.50 12.61 -18.01
N ALA A 95 -23.95 13.73 -18.58
CA ALA A 95 -23.35 15.05 -18.37
C ALA A 95 -23.90 15.70 -17.08
N ILE A 96 -23.49 15.16 -15.93
CA ILE A 96 -23.89 15.59 -14.58
C ILE A 96 -22.73 16.27 -13.85
N ASP A 97 -23.03 17.09 -12.86
CA ASP A 97 -22.03 17.75 -12.01
C ASP A 97 -21.44 16.77 -10.96
N GLY A 98 -20.25 17.11 -10.46
CA GLY A 98 -19.61 16.38 -9.37
C GLY A 98 -20.28 16.64 -8.02
N VAL A 99 -20.41 15.60 -7.19
CA VAL A 99 -20.70 15.78 -5.75
C VAL A 99 -19.38 15.90 -5.00
N ALA A 100 -19.26 16.95 -4.17
CA ALA A 100 -18.05 17.21 -3.39
C ALA A 100 -17.72 16.00 -2.48
N GLY A 101 -16.46 15.55 -2.50
CA GLY A 101 -16.01 14.35 -1.77
C GLY A 101 -16.34 13.01 -2.44
N ALA A 102 -17.24 12.97 -3.44
CA ALA A 102 -17.65 11.75 -4.14
C ALA A 102 -17.22 11.76 -5.63
N THR A 103 -16.05 12.29 -5.92
CA THR A 103 -15.55 12.46 -7.31
C THR A 103 -15.43 11.14 -8.06
N VAL A 104 -14.91 10.09 -7.42
CA VAL A 104 -14.77 8.75 -8.06
C VAL A 104 -16.13 8.13 -8.33
N THR A 105 -17.04 8.17 -7.36
CA THR A 105 -18.42 7.72 -7.51
C THR A 105 -19.12 8.49 -8.64
N THR A 106 -18.95 9.81 -8.70
CA THR A 106 -19.51 10.64 -9.79
C THR A 106 -18.97 10.18 -11.15
N LYS A 107 -17.65 9.98 -11.29
CA LYS A 107 -17.05 9.48 -12.53
C LYS A 107 -17.59 8.09 -12.92
N ALA A 108 -17.79 7.20 -11.94
CA ALA A 108 -18.36 5.88 -12.16
C ALA A 108 -19.81 5.95 -12.62
N VAL A 109 -20.64 6.81 -12.01
CA VAL A 109 -22.02 7.06 -12.45
C VAL A 109 -22.07 7.57 -13.89
N ARG A 110 -21.23 8.56 -14.25
CA ARG A 110 -21.15 9.07 -15.63
C ARG A 110 -20.85 7.94 -16.62
N LYS A 111 -19.86 7.08 -16.31
CA LYS A 111 -19.49 5.91 -17.13
C LYS A 111 -20.60 4.87 -17.21
N ALA A 112 -21.25 4.53 -16.09
CA ALA A 112 -22.34 3.57 -16.04
C ALA A 112 -23.56 4.05 -16.86
N VAL A 113 -23.90 5.35 -16.78
CA VAL A 113 -24.99 5.96 -17.56
C VAL A 113 -24.65 6.00 -19.04
N ALA A 114 -23.40 6.35 -19.40
CA ALA A 114 -22.95 6.35 -20.78
C ALA A 114 -23.00 4.94 -21.40
N ALA A 115 -22.52 3.94 -20.65
CA ALA A 115 -22.61 2.54 -21.02
C ALA A 115 -24.07 2.08 -21.19
N ALA A 116 -24.97 2.48 -20.27
CA ALA A 116 -26.39 2.19 -20.37
C ALA A 116 -27.02 2.78 -21.64
N LEU A 117 -26.66 4.02 -22.00
CA LEU A 117 -27.21 4.72 -23.15
C LEU A 117 -26.53 4.33 -24.48
N GLY A 118 -25.38 3.67 -24.43
CA GLY A 118 -24.57 3.34 -25.61
C GLY A 118 -23.94 4.58 -26.26
N VAL A 119 -23.65 5.61 -25.46
CA VAL A 119 -23.03 6.86 -25.92
C VAL A 119 -21.57 6.88 -25.52
N GLU A 120 -20.72 7.42 -26.38
CA GLU A 120 -19.35 7.75 -26.00
C GLU A 120 -19.38 8.95 -25.04
N LEU A 121 -18.72 8.79 -23.90
CA LEU A 121 -18.31 9.94 -23.11
C LEU A 121 -17.21 10.65 -23.87
N ALA A 122 -17.41 11.94 -24.13
CA ALA A 122 -16.24 12.79 -24.33
C ALA A 122 -15.36 12.61 -23.11
N GLU A 123 -14.07 12.33 -23.31
CA GLU A 123 -13.09 12.56 -22.25
C GLU A 123 -13.33 13.98 -21.77
N GLU A 124 -13.71 14.13 -20.49
CA GLU A 124 -13.53 15.42 -19.85
C GLU A 124 -12.04 15.71 -20.01
N ALA A 125 -11.72 16.69 -20.86
CA ALA A 125 -10.47 17.40 -20.70
C ALA A 125 -10.39 17.70 -19.19
N PRO A 126 -9.27 17.36 -18.52
CA PRO A 126 -9.13 17.69 -17.12
C PRO A 126 -9.58 19.14 -16.99
N ALA A 127 -10.48 19.41 -16.03
CA ALA A 127 -10.70 20.79 -15.61
C ALA A 127 -9.30 21.41 -15.52
N ASP A 128 -9.10 22.60 -16.07
CA ASP A 128 -7.79 23.26 -16.26
C ASP A 128 -7.10 23.64 -14.92
N SER A 129 -7.26 22.81 -13.89
CA SER A 129 -6.16 22.39 -13.05
C SER A 129 -5.68 21.04 -13.63
N ALA A 130 -4.58 21.04 -14.40
CA ALA A 130 -3.71 19.88 -14.34
C ALA A 130 -3.62 19.52 -12.87
N ALA A 131 -4.11 18.33 -12.46
CA ALA A 131 -3.96 17.90 -11.08
C ALA A 131 -2.46 18.03 -10.83
N ALA A 132 -2.09 19.01 -10.02
CA ALA A 132 -0.69 19.31 -9.81
C ALA A 132 -0.07 18.00 -9.35
N ALA A 133 1.07 17.63 -9.96
CA ALA A 133 1.82 16.49 -9.45
C ALA A 133 1.89 16.64 -7.92
N PRO A 134 1.52 15.60 -7.16
CA PRO A 134 1.51 15.69 -5.72
C PRO A 134 2.85 16.26 -5.24
N ALA A 135 2.80 17.15 -4.25
CA ALA A 135 3.99 17.71 -3.65
C ALA A 135 4.87 16.56 -3.16
N GLU A 136 6.06 16.49 -3.77
CA GLU A 136 7.12 15.54 -3.45
C GLU A 136 7.65 15.77 -2.03
N PRO A 137 8.40 14.80 -1.47
CA PRO A 137 9.05 14.96 -0.18
C PRO A 137 9.84 16.26 -0.09
N ALA A 138 9.81 16.89 1.09
CA ALA A 138 10.60 18.08 1.35
C ALA A 138 12.09 17.77 1.13
N ALA A 139 12.82 18.72 0.55
CA ALA A 139 14.25 18.56 0.35
C ALA A 139 14.97 18.35 1.70
N ILE A 140 15.87 17.36 1.74
CA ILE A 140 16.65 17.05 2.94
C ILE A 140 17.46 18.27 3.36
N VAL A 141 17.31 18.66 4.63
CA VAL A 141 18.14 19.68 5.27
C VAL A 141 19.39 18.97 5.82
N PRO A 142 20.60 19.35 5.41
CA PRO A 142 21.82 18.74 5.93
C PRO A 142 21.93 18.95 7.46
N VAL A 143 22.17 17.86 8.19
CA VAL A 143 22.47 17.89 9.61
C VAL A 143 23.82 17.19 9.80
N GLU A 144 24.86 17.96 10.08
CA GLU A 144 26.22 17.43 10.25
C GLU A 144 26.27 16.48 11.46
N GLY A 145 26.71 15.23 11.24
CA GLY A 145 26.79 14.21 12.28
C GLY A 145 25.44 13.77 12.85
N GLY A 146 24.34 14.07 12.16
CA GLY A 146 23.01 13.56 12.47
C GLY A 146 22.90 12.07 12.18
N ILE A 147 21.87 11.45 12.75
CA ILE A 147 21.54 10.05 12.49
C ILE A 147 20.33 9.93 11.57
N GLN A 148 20.28 8.87 10.78
CA GLN A 148 19.24 8.60 9.78
C GLN A 148 18.71 7.18 9.93
N ILE A 149 17.46 6.94 9.55
CA ILE A 149 16.84 5.60 9.49
C ILE A 149 16.42 5.29 8.06
N GLY A 150 16.54 4.03 7.66
CA GLY A 150 16.13 3.55 6.35
C GLY A 150 15.72 2.09 6.40
N GLN A 151 14.96 1.69 5.38
CA GLN A 151 14.39 0.36 5.25
C GLN A 151 14.66 -0.19 3.85
N ALA A 152 14.86 -1.50 3.74
CA ALA A 152 15.02 -2.21 2.48
C ALA A 152 14.35 -3.58 2.51
N TYR A 153 14.07 -4.09 1.32
CA TYR A 153 13.53 -5.44 1.13
C TYR A 153 14.47 -6.27 0.26
N ALA A 154 14.75 -7.49 0.69
CA ALA A 154 15.66 -8.39 -0.02
C ALA A 154 15.11 -9.83 -0.11
N ALA A 155 15.65 -10.59 -1.06
CA ALA A 155 15.55 -12.04 -1.07
C ALA A 155 16.75 -12.64 -0.32
N ALA A 156 16.88 -12.34 0.99
CA ALA A 156 18.08 -12.71 1.74
C ALA A 156 18.20 -14.23 1.96
N HIS A 157 17.08 -14.94 2.01
CA HIS A 157 17.04 -16.37 2.27
C HIS A 157 16.02 -17.09 1.37
N GLY A 158 16.51 -17.99 0.53
CA GLY A 158 15.67 -18.83 -0.33
C GLY A 158 14.67 -18.04 -1.20
N THR A 159 13.63 -18.74 -1.63
CA THR A 159 12.62 -18.23 -2.57
C THR A 159 11.23 -18.09 -1.96
N LYS A 160 11.04 -18.54 -0.71
CA LYS A 160 9.72 -18.68 -0.04
C LYS A 160 9.41 -17.57 0.96
N CYS A 161 10.28 -16.59 1.07
CA CYS A 161 10.10 -15.42 1.91
C CYS A 161 10.74 -14.21 1.27
N PHE A 162 10.40 -13.03 1.77
CA PHE A 162 11.21 -11.84 1.59
C PHE A 162 11.64 -11.34 2.95
N THR A 163 12.73 -10.59 2.98
CA THR A 163 13.32 -10.02 4.20
C THR A 163 13.03 -8.53 4.23
N GLU A 164 12.58 -8.04 5.38
CA GLU A 164 12.58 -6.62 5.74
C GLU A 164 13.81 -6.35 6.61
N ALA A 165 14.60 -5.35 6.21
CA ALA A 165 15.73 -4.86 6.99
C ALA A 165 15.53 -3.37 7.27
N VAL A 166 15.82 -2.96 8.51
CA VAL A 166 15.84 -1.55 8.93
C VAL A 166 17.20 -1.26 9.53
N ALA A 167 17.79 -0.12 9.19
CA ALA A 167 19.06 0.32 9.75
C ALA A 167 19.00 1.79 10.18
N VAL A 168 19.62 2.07 11.32
CA VAL A 168 19.94 3.44 11.76
C VAL A 168 21.42 3.66 11.52
N VAL A 169 21.79 4.76 10.86
CA VAL A 169 23.17 5.10 10.54
C VAL A 169 23.55 6.46 11.09
N LYS A 170 24.84 6.63 11.39
CA LYS A 170 25.50 7.92 11.52
C LYS A 170 26.61 7.97 10.49
N ASP A 171 26.49 8.88 9.53
CA ASP A 171 27.34 8.92 8.36
C ASP A 171 27.34 7.56 7.62
N ASP A 172 28.42 6.77 7.73
CA ASP A 172 28.56 5.43 7.16
C ASP A 172 28.54 4.30 8.19
N VAL A 173 28.41 4.60 9.48
CA VAL A 173 28.43 3.62 10.58
C VAL A 173 27.01 3.21 10.97
N ILE A 174 26.77 1.90 11.07
CA ILE A 174 25.50 1.33 11.52
C ILE A 174 25.40 1.41 13.04
N LEU A 175 24.37 2.10 13.55
CA LEU A 175 24.11 2.25 14.98
C LEU A 175 23.10 1.23 15.51
N ALA A 176 22.12 0.85 14.67
CA ALA A 176 21.14 -0.18 15.00
C ALA A 176 20.69 -0.86 13.71
N ALA A 177 20.30 -2.13 13.82
CA ALA A 177 19.75 -2.90 12.71
C ALA A 177 18.63 -3.81 13.20
N TYR A 178 17.65 -4.05 12.32
CA TYR A 178 16.55 -4.98 12.53
C TYR A 178 16.37 -5.83 11.29
N LEU A 179 16.08 -7.12 11.50
CA LEU A 179 15.76 -8.09 10.45
C LEU A 179 14.47 -8.82 10.79
N ASP A 180 13.64 -9.01 9.78
CA ASP A 180 12.53 -9.95 9.80
C ASP A 180 12.33 -10.57 8.42
N ASP A 181 11.74 -11.75 8.40
CA ASP A 181 11.36 -12.46 7.19
C ASP A 181 9.86 -12.63 7.17
N PHE A 182 9.24 -12.42 6.01
CA PHE A 182 7.82 -12.69 5.80
C PHE A 182 7.63 -13.90 4.93
N GLN A 183 6.78 -14.82 5.36
CA GLN A 183 6.54 -16.07 4.65
C GLN A 183 5.06 -16.45 4.66
N PHE A 184 4.56 -16.95 3.54
CA PHE A 184 3.27 -17.64 3.52
C PHE A 184 3.37 -19.02 4.16
N THR A 185 2.40 -19.34 4.99
CA THR A 185 2.22 -20.68 5.56
C THR A 185 0.77 -21.13 5.46
N SER A 186 0.46 -22.32 5.97
CA SER A 186 -0.91 -22.83 6.08
C SER A 186 -1.72 -21.99 7.06
N ALA A 187 -2.95 -21.61 6.72
CA ALA A 187 -3.84 -20.92 7.65
C ALA A 187 -4.09 -21.72 8.95
N ASP A 188 -4.05 -23.06 8.87
CA ASP A 188 -4.20 -23.95 10.03
C ASP A 188 -2.90 -24.14 10.85
N ALA A 189 -1.82 -23.40 10.57
CA ALA A 189 -0.53 -23.58 11.22
C ALA A 189 -0.49 -23.10 12.69
N GLY A 190 -1.52 -22.39 13.16
CA GLY A 190 -1.57 -21.83 14.51
C GLY A 190 -0.59 -20.67 14.71
N VAL A 191 -0.33 -19.91 13.65
CA VAL A 191 0.57 -18.75 13.64
C VAL A 191 -0.20 -17.45 13.84
N THR A 192 0.47 -16.42 14.33
CA THR A 192 -0.02 -15.04 14.31
C THR A 192 0.18 -14.47 12.91
N ALA A 193 -0.92 -14.18 12.24
CA ALA A 193 -0.91 -13.54 10.93
C ALA A 193 -0.50 -12.07 11.02
N VAL A 194 -0.10 -11.47 9.91
CA VAL A 194 0.06 -10.00 9.83
C VAL A 194 -1.30 -9.31 10.06
N PRO A 195 -1.33 -8.02 10.43
CA PRO A 195 -2.58 -7.30 10.62
C PRO A 195 -3.49 -7.36 9.40
N ASN A 196 -4.80 -7.29 9.64
CA ASN A 196 -5.86 -7.37 8.63
C ASN A 196 -5.95 -8.69 7.84
N SER A 197 -5.20 -9.73 8.21
CA SER A 197 -5.34 -11.09 7.63
C SER A 197 -6.68 -11.79 7.95
N ASP A 198 -7.51 -11.23 8.82
CA ASP A 198 -8.89 -11.63 9.10
C ASP A 198 -9.92 -10.71 8.43
N SER A 199 -9.47 -9.79 7.58
CA SER A 199 -10.26 -8.77 6.89
C SER A 199 -9.92 -8.69 5.39
N ASP A 200 -10.15 -7.54 4.75
CA ASP A 200 -10.04 -7.37 3.29
C ASP A 200 -8.63 -7.63 2.73
N PHE A 201 -7.58 -7.48 3.53
CA PHE A 201 -6.20 -7.77 3.11
C PHE A 201 -6.03 -9.25 2.71
N ALA A 202 -6.76 -10.16 3.37
CA ALA A 202 -6.72 -11.58 3.10
C ALA A 202 -7.24 -11.96 1.69
N ALA A 203 -7.97 -11.06 1.02
CA ALA A 203 -8.39 -11.27 -0.37
C ALA A 203 -7.19 -11.39 -1.35
N GLY A 204 -5.99 -11.00 -0.92
CA GLY A 204 -4.75 -11.21 -1.67
C GLY A 204 -4.12 -12.59 -1.49
N TYR A 205 -4.64 -13.46 -0.62
CA TYR A 205 -4.05 -14.76 -0.33
C TYR A 205 -4.59 -15.87 -1.22
N ALA A 206 -3.72 -16.79 -1.61
CA ALA A 206 -4.13 -18.08 -2.13
C ALA A 206 -4.96 -18.84 -1.08
N GLU A 207 -5.84 -19.73 -1.54
CA GLU A 207 -6.70 -20.52 -0.65
C GLU A 207 -5.88 -21.30 0.40
N GLY A 208 -6.28 -21.20 1.66
CA GLY A 208 -5.63 -21.87 2.78
C GLY A 208 -4.26 -21.30 3.16
N LYS A 209 -3.89 -20.11 2.67
CA LYS A 209 -2.64 -19.43 3.01
C LYS A 209 -2.86 -18.26 3.96
N VAL A 210 -1.82 -17.97 4.74
CA VAL A 210 -1.71 -16.78 5.58
C VAL A 210 -0.29 -16.25 5.53
N LEU A 211 -0.13 -14.93 5.49
CA LEU A 211 1.17 -14.26 5.57
C LEU A 211 1.52 -14.02 7.04
N MET A 212 2.76 -14.34 7.41
CA MET A 212 3.27 -14.10 8.76
C MET A 212 4.65 -13.47 8.72
N SER A 213 4.94 -12.62 9.71
CA SER A 213 6.29 -12.30 10.15
C SER A 213 6.89 -13.53 10.83
N LYS A 214 8.15 -13.87 10.53
CA LYS A 214 8.84 -14.96 11.20
C LYS A 214 9.33 -14.55 12.58
N ARG A 215 9.68 -13.28 12.84
CA ARG A 215 9.97 -12.80 14.21
C ARG A 215 8.76 -12.91 15.13
N ALA A 216 7.60 -12.44 14.69
CA ALA A 216 6.35 -12.56 15.47
C ALA A 216 5.95 -14.03 15.73
N ASN A 217 6.49 -14.95 14.93
CA ASN A 217 6.26 -16.39 15.02
C ASN A 217 7.58 -17.17 15.24
N ALA A 218 8.55 -16.58 15.95
CA ALA A 218 9.90 -17.13 16.09
C ALA A 218 9.89 -18.53 16.71
N ASP A 219 9.06 -18.78 17.71
CA ASP A 219 8.92 -20.11 18.33
C ASP A 219 8.47 -21.18 17.33
N TYR A 220 7.43 -20.87 16.54
CA TYR A 220 6.91 -21.76 15.51
C TYR A 220 7.97 -22.08 14.47
N TYR A 221 8.65 -21.05 13.96
CA TYR A 221 9.64 -21.23 12.90
C TYR A 221 10.93 -21.90 13.41
N SER A 222 11.38 -21.55 14.61
CA SER A 222 12.55 -22.15 15.25
C SER A 222 12.35 -23.64 15.50
N LYS A 223 11.14 -24.05 15.91
CA LYS A 223 10.78 -25.47 16.01
C LYS A 223 10.92 -26.18 14.67
N MET A 224 10.44 -25.57 13.60
CA MET A 224 10.56 -26.12 12.25
C MET A 224 12.03 -26.20 11.77
N MET A 225 12.85 -25.20 12.10
CA MET A 225 14.29 -25.21 11.83
C MET A 225 15.01 -26.31 12.61
N ALA A 226 14.64 -26.55 13.87
CA ALA A 226 15.20 -27.62 14.68
C ALA A 226 14.80 -29.01 14.13
N GLU A 227 13.51 -29.22 13.83
CA GLU A 227 12.98 -30.50 13.39
C GLU A 227 13.42 -30.89 11.96
N LYS A 228 13.49 -29.92 11.05
CA LYS A 228 13.78 -30.17 9.62
C LYS A 228 15.23 -29.87 9.23
N GLY A 229 15.84 -28.88 9.86
CA GLY A 229 17.19 -28.41 9.57
C GLY A 229 18.22 -28.79 10.62
N GLY A 230 17.81 -29.35 11.77
CA GLY A 230 18.71 -29.66 12.88
C GLY A 230 19.29 -28.42 13.56
N SER A 231 18.67 -27.24 13.40
CA SER A 231 19.16 -26.01 14.04
C SER A 231 19.13 -26.12 15.56
N THR A 232 20.21 -25.69 16.21
CA THR A 232 20.31 -25.57 17.66
C THR A 232 20.10 -24.14 18.15
N VAL A 233 20.00 -23.18 17.23
CA VAL A 233 19.79 -21.76 17.51
C VAL A 233 18.45 -21.32 16.95
N ALA A 234 17.68 -20.60 17.77
CA ALA A 234 16.39 -20.04 17.38
C ALA A 234 16.55 -18.96 16.29
N LEU A 235 15.50 -18.73 15.50
CA LEU A 235 15.55 -17.80 14.37
C LEU A 235 15.82 -16.35 14.82
N ASP A 236 15.10 -15.89 15.83
CA ASP A 236 15.26 -14.58 16.43
C ASP A 236 16.66 -14.39 17.01
N ALA A 237 17.19 -15.40 17.72
CA ALA A 237 18.57 -15.38 18.21
C ALA A 237 19.61 -15.29 17.08
N ASN A 238 19.34 -15.90 15.91
CA ASN A 238 20.18 -15.73 14.73
C ASN A 238 20.12 -14.29 14.19
N PHE A 239 18.92 -13.72 14.05
CA PHE A 239 18.74 -12.34 13.61
C PHE A 239 19.41 -11.36 14.57
N ASP A 240 19.25 -11.54 15.88
CA ASP A 240 19.92 -10.73 16.89
C ASP A 240 21.44 -10.80 16.77
N ALA A 241 22.01 -11.99 16.54
CA ALA A 241 23.46 -12.15 16.33
C ALA A 241 23.96 -11.41 15.08
N ILE A 242 23.23 -11.49 13.97
CA ILE A 242 23.56 -10.80 12.71
C ILE A 242 23.43 -9.27 12.88
N GLN A 243 22.35 -8.80 13.49
CA GLN A 243 22.13 -7.39 13.79
C GLN A 243 23.24 -6.83 14.69
N ASN A 244 23.55 -7.51 15.79
CA ASN A 244 24.61 -7.11 16.72
C ASN A 244 26.00 -7.09 16.08
N PHE A 245 26.25 -7.98 15.12
CA PHE A 245 27.49 -7.96 14.35
C PHE A 245 27.59 -6.75 13.42
N ALA A 246 26.46 -6.29 12.87
CA ALA A 246 26.42 -5.11 12.00
C ALA A 246 26.65 -3.80 12.77
N VAL A 247 26.17 -3.70 14.02
CA VAL A 247 26.32 -2.50 14.86
C VAL A 247 27.80 -2.15 15.07
N GLY A 248 28.14 -0.89 14.83
CA GLY A 248 29.49 -0.35 14.94
C GLY A 248 30.38 -0.56 13.71
N LYS A 249 29.90 -1.25 12.67
CA LYS A 249 30.60 -1.39 11.39
C LYS A 249 30.22 -0.29 10.42
N THR A 250 31.13 0.03 9.52
CA THR A 250 30.77 0.83 8.34
C THR A 250 29.99 -0.01 7.33
N ILE A 251 29.23 0.66 6.46
CA ILE A 251 28.55 0.02 5.33
C ILE A 251 29.55 -0.82 4.50
N SER A 252 30.73 -0.27 4.20
CA SER A 252 31.75 -0.96 3.40
C SER A 252 32.33 -2.19 4.12
N GLU A 253 32.55 -2.11 5.44
CA GLU A 253 33.01 -3.28 6.20
C GLU A 253 31.97 -4.40 6.20
N LEU A 254 30.68 -4.05 6.23
CA LEU A 254 29.60 -5.03 6.18
C LEU A 254 29.45 -5.66 4.79
N GLU A 255 29.61 -4.86 3.73
CA GLU A 255 29.68 -5.33 2.34
C GLU A 255 30.82 -6.34 2.15
N ASP A 256 32.00 -6.07 2.68
CA ASP A 256 33.15 -6.96 2.59
C ASP A 256 32.91 -8.32 3.27
N VAL A 257 32.12 -8.35 4.35
CA VAL A 257 31.73 -9.60 5.02
C VAL A 257 30.66 -10.31 4.20
N ALA A 258 29.64 -9.60 3.73
CA ALA A 258 28.56 -10.17 2.91
C ALA A 258 29.09 -10.77 1.60
N ALA A 259 30.11 -10.16 1.00
CA ALA A 259 30.77 -10.63 -0.23
C ALA A 259 31.44 -12.00 -0.09
N LYS A 260 31.63 -12.52 1.14
CA LYS A 260 32.14 -13.87 1.41
C LYS A 260 31.10 -14.97 1.16
N GLY A 261 29.84 -14.61 0.87
CA GLY A 261 28.78 -15.58 0.58
C GLY A 261 28.56 -16.54 1.72
N ALA A 262 28.60 -17.85 1.45
CA ALA A 262 28.35 -18.89 2.45
C ALA A 262 29.31 -18.85 3.65
N GLU A 263 30.51 -18.27 3.51
CA GLU A 263 31.49 -18.14 4.60
C GLU A 263 31.23 -16.92 5.51
N ALA A 264 30.26 -16.05 5.18
CA ALA A 264 29.95 -14.88 6.01
C ALA A 264 29.49 -15.25 7.42
N VAL A 265 28.78 -16.38 7.57
CA VAL A 265 28.30 -16.87 8.86
C VAL A 265 29.44 -17.15 9.85
N ASP A 266 30.63 -17.53 9.36
CA ASP A 266 31.79 -17.82 10.21
C ASP A 266 32.32 -16.58 10.94
N ALA A 267 32.02 -15.38 10.43
CA ALA A 267 32.38 -14.12 11.08
C ALA A 267 31.39 -13.70 12.18
N VAL A 268 30.15 -14.18 12.11
CA VAL A 268 29.05 -13.73 12.97
C VAL A 268 28.88 -14.70 14.14
N SER A 269 29.54 -14.37 15.26
CA SER A 269 29.44 -15.18 16.47
C SER A 269 27.99 -15.30 16.96
N GLY A 270 27.50 -16.53 17.09
CA GLY A 270 26.14 -16.82 17.54
C GLY A 270 25.12 -17.05 16.41
N ALA A 271 25.46 -16.71 15.17
CA ALA A 271 24.63 -17.05 14.01
C ALA A 271 25.01 -18.43 13.44
N THR A 272 24.01 -19.14 12.94
CA THR A 272 24.08 -20.45 12.27
C THR A 272 23.35 -20.46 10.93
N LEU A 273 22.78 -19.34 10.49
CA LEU A 273 22.12 -19.24 9.18
C LEU A 273 23.17 -19.17 8.08
N VAL A 274 23.17 -20.15 7.18
CA VAL A 274 24.08 -20.17 6.01
C VAL A 274 23.88 -18.97 5.09
N ASP A 275 22.70 -18.37 5.11
CA ASP A 275 22.33 -17.18 4.33
C ASP A 275 22.71 -15.86 5.01
N THR A 276 23.58 -15.89 6.03
CA THR A 276 24.06 -14.69 6.76
C THR A 276 24.52 -13.58 5.82
N ALA A 277 25.21 -13.91 4.72
CA ALA A 277 25.61 -12.92 3.71
C ALA A 277 24.40 -12.15 3.12
N GLY A 278 23.30 -12.83 2.83
CA GLY A 278 22.09 -12.21 2.30
C GLY A 278 21.48 -11.22 3.31
N TYR A 279 21.44 -11.60 4.58
CA TYR A 279 20.92 -10.74 5.64
C TYR A 279 21.82 -9.52 5.89
N LEU A 280 23.14 -9.69 5.85
CA LEU A 280 24.08 -8.57 5.92
C LEU A 280 23.92 -7.60 4.74
N SER A 281 23.73 -8.12 3.52
CA SER A 281 23.41 -7.30 2.34
C SER A 281 22.09 -6.55 2.50
N ALA A 282 21.07 -7.16 3.09
CA ALA A 282 19.80 -6.48 3.35
C ALA A 282 19.97 -5.31 4.33
N ILE A 283 20.78 -5.48 5.38
CA ILE A 283 21.15 -4.39 6.31
C ILE A 283 21.93 -3.29 5.57
N VAL A 284 22.88 -3.65 4.70
CA VAL A 284 23.62 -2.69 3.86
C VAL A 284 22.66 -1.86 3.00
N ASP A 285 21.69 -2.50 2.35
CA ASP A 285 20.72 -1.79 1.50
C ASP A 285 19.84 -0.85 2.33
N ALA A 286 19.40 -1.29 3.51
CA ALA A 286 18.65 -0.44 4.44
C ALA A 286 19.49 0.76 4.93
N ALA A 287 20.78 0.54 5.21
CA ALA A 287 21.72 1.58 5.63
C ALA A 287 21.99 2.60 4.51
N LYS A 288 22.12 2.15 3.26
CA LYS A 288 22.22 3.05 2.09
C LYS A 288 20.95 3.85 1.87
N ASN A 289 19.77 3.23 2.03
CA ASN A 289 18.50 3.93 1.98
C ASN A 289 18.38 4.94 3.13
N ALA A 290 18.93 4.65 4.31
CA ALA A 290 18.95 5.61 5.42
C ALA A 290 19.72 6.89 5.03
N GLN A 291 20.82 6.78 4.29
CA GLN A 291 21.59 7.95 3.84
C GLN A 291 20.79 8.90 2.92
N THR A 292 19.64 8.46 2.39
CA THR A 292 18.73 9.29 1.58
C THR A 292 17.53 9.84 2.35
N THR A 293 17.47 9.69 3.68
CA THR A 293 16.37 10.22 4.51
C THR A 293 16.80 11.47 5.30
N GLN A 294 15.84 12.18 5.90
CA GLN A 294 16.15 13.35 6.72
C GLN A 294 16.94 12.93 7.99
N ALA A 295 18.14 13.49 8.14
CA ALA A 295 18.95 13.30 9.34
C ALA A 295 18.37 14.08 10.53
N VAL A 296 18.49 13.51 11.73
CA VAL A 296 18.10 14.13 13.01
C VAL A 296 19.32 14.26 13.91
N GLU A 297 19.43 15.39 14.61
CA GLU A 297 20.50 15.60 15.59
C GLU A 297 20.35 14.62 16.76
N PHE A 298 21.41 13.85 17.05
CA PHE A 298 21.45 12.96 18.19
C PHE A 298 22.78 13.09 18.93
N ASN A 299 22.69 13.64 20.14
CA ASN A 299 23.83 13.91 21.02
C ASN A 299 23.97 12.86 22.14
N GLY A 300 23.13 11.83 22.15
CA GLY A 300 23.18 10.72 23.11
C GLY A 300 24.23 9.67 22.74
N SER A 301 24.37 8.64 23.61
CA SER A 301 25.18 7.47 23.27
C SER A 301 24.41 6.59 22.29
N SER A 302 25.11 6.02 21.30
CA SER A 302 24.50 5.00 20.43
C SER A 302 24.08 3.75 21.19
N GLU A 303 24.68 3.49 22.37
CA GLU A 303 24.28 2.38 23.25
C GLU A 303 22.90 2.58 23.89
N ASP A 304 22.41 3.83 23.94
CA ASP A 304 21.08 4.15 24.47
C ASP A 304 19.98 3.99 23.41
N LEU A 305 20.37 3.84 22.13
CA LEU A 305 19.43 3.68 21.02
C LEU A 305 18.85 2.26 21.01
N LYS A 306 17.51 2.18 20.93
CA LYS A 306 16.79 0.93 20.74
C LYS A 306 15.94 1.02 19.49
N LEU A 307 16.18 0.12 18.54
CA LEU A 307 15.39 0.01 17.32
C LEU A 307 14.40 -1.14 17.45
N ASN A 308 13.12 -0.83 17.29
CA ASN A 308 12.03 -1.79 17.24
C ASN A 308 11.23 -1.62 15.96
N VAL A 309 10.65 -2.70 15.47
CA VAL A 309 9.70 -2.69 14.35
C VAL A 309 8.46 -3.45 14.78
N VAL A 310 7.29 -2.88 14.50
CA VAL A 310 5.99 -3.53 14.74
C VAL A 310 5.11 -3.42 13.51
N TYR A 311 4.13 -4.32 13.45
CA TYR A 311 3.16 -4.37 12.36
C TYR A 311 1.76 -4.05 12.90
N GLY A 312 1.10 -3.05 12.32
CA GLY A 312 -0.22 -2.60 12.74
C GLY A 312 -1.20 -2.38 11.59
N ALA A 313 -2.41 -1.95 11.92
CA ALA A 313 -3.44 -1.56 10.96
C ALA A 313 -3.69 -0.05 11.07
N ALA A 314 -2.76 0.76 10.54
CA ALA A 314 -2.89 2.22 10.64
C ALA A 314 -3.98 2.78 9.72
N HIS A 315 -4.17 2.17 8.55
CA HIS A 315 -5.10 2.67 7.52
C HIS A 315 -5.94 1.53 6.94
N GLY A 316 -7.25 1.60 7.17
CA GLY A 316 -8.22 0.67 6.59
C GLY A 316 -7.91 -0.81 6.83
N THR A 317 -8.51 -1.66 5.99
CA THR A 317 -8.50 -3.13 6.12
C THR A 317 -7.74 -3.83 4.99
N LYS A 318 -7.29 -3.10 3.97
CA LYS A 318 -6.70 -3.64 2.73
C LYS A 318 -5.17 -3.62 2.73
N CYS A 319 -4.55 -3.23 3.84
CA CYS A 319 -3.11 -3.15 4.01
C CYS A 319 -2.73 -3.42 5.46
N PHE A 320 -1.45 -3.65 5.71
CA PHE A 320 -0.89 -3.52 7.05
C PHE A 320 0.31 -2.58 7.01
N THR A 321 0.61 -1.97 8.13
CA THR A 321 1.65 -0.95 8.31
C THR A 321 2.85 -1.57 8.99
N SER A 322 4.05 -1.31 8.49
CA SER A 322 5.30 -1.49 9.23
C SER A 322 5.70 -0.16 9.83
N GLY A 323 5.90 -0.13 11.14
CA GLY A 323 6.40 1.02 11.87
C GLY A 323 7.71 0.68 12.56
N ALA A 324 8.80 1.31 12.12
CA ALA A 324 10.10 1.20 12.76
C ALA A 324 10.36 2.45 13.60
N VAL A 325 10.85 2.28 14.83
CA VAL A 325 11.19 3.40 15.72
C VAL A 325 12.51 3.13 16.42
N ALA A 326 13.41 4.12 16.36
CA ALA A 326 14.57 4.21 17.21
C ALA A 326 14.26 5.14 18.40
N THR A 327 14.30 4.62 19.62
CA THR A 327 14.12 5.40 20.85
C THR A 327 15.42 5.63 21.60
N ALA A 328 15.47 6.69 22.39
CA ALA A 328 16.47 6.90 23.43
C ALA A 328 15.74 7.32 24.71
N GLY A 329 15.66 6.40 25.68
CA GLY A 329 14.78 6.57 26.84
C GLY A 329 13.31 6.71 26.40
N ASP A 330 12.64 7.74 26.91
CA ASP A 330 11.21 8.00 26.63
C ASP A 330 10.98 8.86 25.37
N THR A 331 11.97 9.00 24.50
CA THR A 331 11.93 9.86 23.31
C THR A 331 12.00 9.03 22.03
N ILE A 332 11.13 9.33 21.07
CA ILE A 332 11.22 8.84 19.70
C ILE A 332 12.30 9.67 19.00
N VAL A 333 13.41 9.05 18.60
CA VAL A 333 14.53 9.78 17.95
C VAL A 333 14.37 9.76 16.43
N LEU A 334 14.09 8.57 15.88
CA LEU A 334 13.83 8.36 14.47
C LEU A 334 12.64 7.42 14.32
N SER A 335 11.91 7.58 13.22
CA SER A 335 10.80 6.72 12.86
C SER A 335 10.75 6.51 11.35
N TYR A 336 10.22 5.37 10.94
CA TYR A 336 10.01 5.01 9.55
C TYR A 336 8.68 4.26 9.40
N ILE A 337 7.87 4.67 8.42
CA ILE A 337 6.57 4.09 8.09
C ILE A 337 6.67 3.49 6.70
N ASP A 338 6.19 2.27 6.55
CA ASP A 338 5.77 1.74 5.26
C ASP A 338 4.43 1.00 5.40
N GLU A 339 3.78 0.72 4.29
CA GLU A 339 2.59 -0.12 4.25
C GLU A 339 2.70 -1.17 3.17
N PHE A 340 2.10 -2.32 3.41
CA PHE A 340 2.01 -3.40 2.44
C PHE A 340 0.58 -3.60 2.00
N GLN A 341 0.38 -3.71 0.70
CA GLN A 341 -0.94 -3.91 0.12
C GLN A 341 -0.85 -4.82 -1.10
N PHE A 342 -1.89 -5.62 -1.31
CA PHE A 342 -2.07 -6.31 -2.59
C PHE A 342 -2.61 -5.39 -3.67
N ALA A 343 -1.99 -5.46 -4.84
CA ALA A 343 -2.51 -4.88 -6.07
C ALA A 343 -2.72 -5.94 -7.15
N GLY A 344 -3.31 -5.52 -8.27
CA GLY A 344 -3.34 -6.33 -9.48
C GLY A 344 -1.92 -6.54 -10.01
N SER A 345 -1.58 -7.76 -10.43
CA SER A 345 -0.28 -8.06 -11.04
C SER A 345 -0.06 -7.31 -12.36
N ASP A 346 -1.12 -6.79 -12.97
CA ASP A 346 -1.12 -5.96 -14.18
C ASP A 346 -1.01 -4.45 -13.89
N ALA A 347 -0.96 -4.04 -12.61
CA ALA A 347 -0.93 -2.63 -12.21
C ALA A 347 0.40 -1.91 -12.51
N GLY A 348 1.44 -2.63 -12.97
CA GLY A 348 2.77 -2.07 -13.23
C GLY A 348 3.57 -1.75 -11.97
N VAL A 349 3.25 -2.40 -10.85
CA VAL A 349 3.92 -2.23 -9.56
C VAL A 349 5.07 -3.22 -9.39
N VAL A 350 6.04 -2.86 -8.57
CA VAL A 350 7.13 -3.73 -8.12
C VAL A 350 6.64 -4.52 -6.91
N GLY A 351 6.50 -5.85 -7.07
CA GLY A 351 6.20 -6.73 -5.96
C GLY A 351 7.37 -6.84 -4.98
N VAL A 352 7.08 -7.24 -3.74
CA VAL A 352 8.13 -7.59 -2.77
C VAL A 352 9.06 -8.67 -3.34
N PRO A 353 10.32 -8.78 -2.88
CA PRO A 353 11.23 -9.80 -3.37
C PRO A 353 10.63 -11.22 -3.36
N ASN A 354 11.04 -12.05 -4.32
CA ASN A 354 10.51 -13.39 -4.55
C ASN A 354 9.02 -13.47 -4.98
N SER A 355 8.36 -12.36 -5.28
CA SER A 355 6.99 -12.35 -5.83
C SER A 355 6.82 -13.13 -7.13
N ASP A 356 7.87 -13.25 -7.94
CA ASP A 356 7.95 -14.01 -9.19
C ASP A 356 8.51 -15.43 -8.98
N SER A 357 8.70 -15.85 -7.73
CA SER A 357 9.24 -17.15 -7.32
C SER A 357 8.29 -17.87 -6.37
N ASP A 358 8.80 -18.79 -5.53
CA ASP A 358 7.97 -19.64 -4.67
C ASP A 358 7.14 -18.85 -3.64
N PHE A 359 7.56 -17.65 -3.24
CA PHE A 359 6.77 -16.78 -2.34
C PHE A 359 5.45 -16.36 -2.98
N GLY A 360 5.46 -16.08 -4.29
CA GLY A 360 4.27 -15.71 -5.07
C GLY A 360 3.19 -16.80 -5.10
N ALA A 361 3.53 -18.06 -4.79
CA ALA A 361 2.54 -19.13 -4.64
C ALA A 361 1.56 -18.91 -3.47
N GLY A 362 1.85 -17.95 -2.59
CA GLY A 362 0.95 -17.49 -1.54
C GLY A 362 -0.10 -16.48 -2.00
N TYR A 363 -0.03 -15.97 -3.23
CA TYR A 363 -0.94 -14.95 -3.74
C TYR A 363 -2.20 -15.54 -4.36
N ALA A 364 -3.32 -14.84 -4.18
CA ALA A 364 -4.51 -15.06 -4.98
C ALA A 364 -4.20 -14.78 -6.46
N GLU A 365 -4.96 -15.40 -7.37
CA GLU A 365 -4.78 -15.22 -8.81
C GLU A 365 -4.84 -13.73 -9.21
N GLY A 366 -3.86 -13.29 -9.99
CA GLY A 366 -3.77 -11.90 -10.46
C GLY A 366 -3.39 -10.89 -9.39
N LYS A 367 -2.89 -11.31 -8.22
CA LYS A 367 -2.45 -10.42 -7.15
C LYS A 367 -0.94 -10.42 -6.97
N VAL A 368 -0.43 -9.30 -6.47
CA VAL A 368 0.96 -9.14 -6.05
C VAL A 368 1.01 -8.30 -4.77
N LEU A 369 1.76 -8.76 -3.77
CA LEU A 369 2.02 -7.98 -2.56
C LEU A 369 3.11 -6.96 -2.86
N MET A 370 2.88 -5.71 -2.47
CA MET A 370 3.85 -4.63 -2.65
C MET A 370 3.96 -3.76 -1.41
N SER A 371 5.15 -3.19 -1.22
CA SER A 371 5.36 -2.03 -0.36
C SER A 371 4.81 -0.78 -1.06
N LYS A 372 4.11 0.07 -0.32
CA LYS A 372 3.61 1.34 -0.83
C LYS A 372 4.73 2.36 -0.99
N ARG A 373 5.77 2.38 -0.13
CA ARG A 373 6.94 3.27 -0.34
C ARG A 373 7.75 2.90 -1.58
N VAL A 374 8.00 1.61 -1.85
CA VAL A 374 8.67 1.18 -3.09
C VAL A 374 7.86 1.57 -4.33
N ASN A 375 6.54 1.65 -4.19
CA ASN A 375 5.61 2.02 -5.25
C ASN A 375 4.94 3.38 -4.99
N ALA A 376 5.68 4.33 -4.39
CA ALA A 376 5.13 5.62 -3.95
C ALA A 376 4.55 6.41 -5.13
N ASP A 377 5.19 6.44 -6.29
CA ASP A 377 4.69 7.11 -7.50
C ASP A 377 3.31 6.59 -7.92
N TYR A 378 3.18 5.26 -7.98
CA TYR A 378 1.93 4.58 -8.34
C TYR A 378 0.82 4.92 -7.34
N TYR A 379 1.12 4.84 -6.04
CA TYR A 379 0.15 5.14 -5.00
C TYR A 379 -0.23 6.61 -4.94
N SER A 380 0.74 7.51 -5.05
CA SER A 380 0.55 8.96 -5.04
C SER A 380 -0.34 9.38 -6.20
N LYS A 381 -0.14 8.79 -7.39
CA LYS A 381 -1.03 8.98 -8.53
C LYS A 381 -2.46 8.52 -8.22
N MET A 382 -2.63 7.33 -7.63
CA MET A 382 -3.96 6.86 -7.23
C MET A 382 -4.60 7.78 -6.17
N MET A 383 -3.84 8.26 -5.18
CA MET A 383 -4.33 9.20 -4.18
C MET A 383 -4.75 10.53 -4.80
N ALA A 384 -3.98 11.06 -5.75
CA ALA A 384 -4.34 12.27 -6.48
C ALA A 384 -5.62 12.08 -7.31
N GLU A 385 -5.70 10.99 -8.08
CA GLU A 385 -6.83 10.73 -8.99
C GLU A 385 -8.13 10.36 -8.26
N LYS A 386 -8.03 9.63 -7.15
CA LYS A 386 -9.17 9.08 -6.41
C LYS A 386 -9.59 9.92 -5.21
N ALA A 387 -8.63 10.51 -4.50
CA ALA A 387 -8.88 11.27 -3.28
C ALA A 387 -8.55 12.77 -3.42
N GLY A 388 -8.05 13.22 -4.57
CA GLY A 388 -7.65 14.61 -4.77
C GLY A 388 -6.42 15.01 -3.95
N SER A 389 -5.60 14.04 -3.53
CA SER A 389 -4.39 14.34 -2.75
C SER A 389 -3.46 15.25 -3.54
N THR A 390 -2.96 16.27 -2.87
CA THR A 390 -1.97 17.21 -3.40
C THR A 390 -0.58 16.95 -2.83
N VAL A 391 -0.41 15.91 -2.02
CA VAL A 391 0.85 15.50 -1.39
C VAL A 391 1.10 14.01 -1.69
N SER A 392 2.33 13.67 -2.05
CA SER A 392 2.71 12.28 -2.36
C SER A 392 2.66 11.41 -1.10
N LEU A 393 2.58 10.09 -1.27
CA LEU A 393 2.47 9.16 -0.13
C LEU A 393 3.71 9.20 0.77
N ASP A 394 4.89 9.18 0.16
CA ASP A 394 6.16 9.27 0.87
C ASP A 394 6.34 10.62 1.55
N ALA A 395 5.91 11.73 0.94
CA ALA A 395 5.90 13.04 1.60
C ALA A 395 4.97 13.08 2.82
N ASN A 396 3.82 12.40 2.73
CA ASN A 396 2.92 12.24 3.87
C ASN A 396 3.57 11.46 5.01
N TYR A 397 4.18 10.31 4.72
CA TYR A 397 4.89 9.51 5.72
C TYR A 397 6.06 10.29 6.34
N ASP A 398 6.85 10.98 5.51
CA ASP A 398 7.95 11.81 5.98
C ASP A 398 7.48 12.95 6.88
N ALA A 399 6.35 13.59 6.56
CA ALA A 399 5.75 14.62 7.42
C ALA A 399 5.34 14.08 8.78
N ILE A 400 4.69 12.91 8.83
CA ILE A 400 4.30 12.25 10.09
C ILE A 400 5.54 11.87 10.90
N GLN A 401 6.51 11.21 10.27
CA GLN A 401 7.76 10.79 10.90
C GLN A 401 8.53 12.00 11.48
N ASN A 402 8.72 13.05 10.68
CA ASN A 402 9.44 14.24 11.11
C ASN A 402 8.73 14.97 12.24
N HIS A 403 7.40 14.91 12.32
CA HIS A 403 6.65 15.50 13.42
C HIS A 403 6.85 14.72 14.72
N VAL A 404 6.86 13.38 14.68
CA VAL A 404 7.02 12.56 15.88
C VAL A 404 8.47 12.37 16.32
N ASN A 405 9.44 12.55 15.41
CA ASN A 405 10.85 12.54 15.76
C ASN A 405 11.17 13.70 16.70
N GLY A 406 11.68 13.39 17.88
CA GLY A 406 11.93 14.31 18.99
C GLY A 406 10.78 14.43 19.99
N MET A 407 9.61 13.84 19.73
CA MET A 407 8.51 13.78 20.71
C MET A 407 8.81 12.77 21.81
N SER A 408 8.27 13.03 23.00
CA SER A 408 8.17 11.98 24.01
C SER A 408 7.16 10.92 23.57
N ILE A 409 7.36 9.67 23.99
CA ILE A 409 6.43 8.57 23.71
C ILE A 409 5.02 8.91 24.23
N ALA A 410 4.93 9.60 25.38
CA ALA A 410 3.66 10.02 25.97
C ALA A 410 2.93 11.06 25.12
N ASP A 411 3.65 12.04 24.56
CA ASP A 411 3.05 13.06 23.69
C ASP A 411 2.62 12.46 22.35
N ALA A 412 3.43 11.55 21.78
CA ALA A 412 3.07 10.82 20.56
C ALA A 412 1.83 9.93 20.80
N GLU A 413 1.72 9.31 21.98
CA GLU A 413 0.54 8.55 22.37
C GLU A 413 -0.71 9.42 22.56
N ALA A 414 -0.54 10.69 22.96
CA ALA A 414 -1.66 11.63 22.99
C ALA A 414 -2.11 11.98 21.57
N LEU A 415 -1.16 12.23 20.66
CA LEU A 415 -1.43 12.53 19.25
C LEU A 415 -2.09 11.35 18.52
N SER A 416 -1.71 10.10 18.80
CA SER A 416 -2.33 8.91 18.18
C SER A 416 -3.79 8.69 18.55
N LYS A 417 -4.29 9.41 19.56
CA LYS A 417 -5.69 9.36 20.02
C LYS A 417 -6.49 10.59 19.59
N ASP A 418 -5.87 11.54 18.90
CA ASP A 418 -6.53 12.75 18.42
C ASP A 418 -7.14 12.50 17.04
N GLU A 419 -8.46 12.59 16.93
CA GLU A 419 -9.19 12.48 15.66
C GLU A 419 -8.78 13.57 14.64
N LYS A 420 -8.11 14.64 15.10
CA LYS A 420 -7.56 15.72 14.27
C LYS A 420 -6.04 15.70 14.21
N ALA A 421 -5.40 14.57 14.48
CA ALA A 421 -3.93 14.46 14.43
C ALA A 421 -3.33 14.98 13.10
N VAL A 422 -4.01 14.76 11.97
CA VAL A 422 -3.57 15.27 10.66
C VAL A 422 -3.47 16.80 10.63
N ASP A 423 -4.32 17.52 11.35
CA ASP A 423 -4.29 19.00 11.41
C ASP A 423 -3.07 19.51 12.20
N ALA A 424 -2.50 18.67 13.09
CA ALA A 424 -1.31 19.00 13.87
C ALA A 424 0.00 18.72 13.12
N VAL A 425 -0.02 17.80 12.16
CA VAL A 425 1.16 17.38 11.39
C VAL A 425 1.29 18.23 10.13
N SER A 426 2.16 19.24 10.19
CA SER A 426 2.44 20.10 9.04
C SER A 426 2.98 19.29 7.86
N GLY A 427 2.29 19.38 6.72
CA GLY A 427 2.66 18.68 5.47
C GLY A 427 1.99 17.33 5.28
N ALA A 428 1.31 16.78 6.29
CA ALA A 428 0.50 15.57 6.13
C ALA A 428 -0.93 15.92 5.69
N THR A 429 -1.50 15.03 4.87
CA THR A 429 -2.88 15.04 4.36
C THR A 429 -3.58 13.70 4.57
N LEU A 430 -2.91 12.69 5.12
CA LEU A 430 -3.52 11.39 5.43
C LEU A 430 -4.42 11.53 6.66
N VAL A 431 -5.72 11.33 6.47
CA VAL A 431 -6.71 11.38 7.55
C VAL A 431 -6.42 10.36 8.66
N ASP A 432 -5.77 9.24 8.32
CA ASP A 432 -5.37 8.20 9.26
C ASP A 432 -4.06 8.49 10.01
N THR A 433 -3.58 9.75 10.01
CA THR A 433 -2.36 10.18 10.72
C THR A 433 -2.30 9.65 12.15
N ALA A 434 -3.41 9.71 12.89
CA ALA A 434 -3.49 9.18 14.25
C ALA A 434 -3.16 7.67 14.32
N GLY A 435 -3.63 6.88 13.35
CA GLY A 435 -3.35 5.45 13.23
C GLY A 435 -1.86 5.19 12.96
N TYR A 436 -1.24 5.95 12.07
CA TYR A 436 0.19 5.83 11.78
C TYR A 436 1.04 6.17 13.02
N VAL A 437 0.72 7.27 13.71
CA VAL A 437 1.38 7.63 14.97
C VAL A 437 1.16 6.52 16.02
N GLY A 438 -0.02 5.90 16.05
CA GLY A 438 -0.32 4.75 16.92
C GLY A 438 0.63 3.58 16.71
N VAL A 439 0.87 3.18 15.46
CA VAL A 439 1.83 2.10 15.14
C VAL A 439 3.25 2.48 15.56
N LEU A 440 3.66 3.75 15.37
CA LEU A 440 4.97 4.21 15.83
C LEU A 440 5.08 4.23 17.37
N VAL A 441 4.01 4.59 18.09
CA VAL A 441 3.95 4.52 19.55
C VAL A 441 4.07 3.07 20.04
N ASP A 442 3.42 2.13 19.35
CA ASP A 442 3.52 0.71 19.68
C ASP A 442 4.94 0.16 19.45
N ALA A 443 5.66 0.65 18.43
CA ALA A 443 7.08 0.33 18.24
C ALA A 443 7.98 0.96 19.30
N ALA A 444 7.62 2.14 19.80
CA ALA A 444 8.42 2.88 20.77
C ALA A 444 8.38 2.29 22.19
N LYS A 445 7.35 1.49 22.51
CA LYS A 445 7.14 0.81 23.79
C LYS A 445 7.89 -0.51 23.86
#